data_AF-A0A2B6S226-F1
#
_entry.id   AF-A0A2B6S226-F1
#
_cell.length_a   1.000
_cell.length_b   1.000
_cell.length_c   1.000
_cell.angle_alpha   90.00
_cell.angle_beta   90.00
_cell.angle_gamma   90.00
#
_symmetry.space_group_name_H-M   'P 1'
#
loop_
_entity.id
_entity.type
_entity.pdbx_description
1 polymer ?
#
loop_
_entity_poly.entity_id
_entity_poly.type
_entity_poly.pdbx_seq_one_letter_code
_entity_poly.pdbx_strand_id
1 'polypeptide(L)'
;MKVISKYVLGFFLLSICFLASCQKEMDEPIVNIEDTLTEKDNLKSIQLQEIKKNTIFEQVFFENENGEDFFQGQTDRNDIGIEDKLLDENLKLGVIPENYYVFLTGVTNKKKPTYLLGRIEQTDGKVIQWKQEVKSVKRKGTDNVYQYEVEFPKFEGEKAHVSFRYIWINKENKCYGVADQFFILKKI
;
A
#
# COMPACT_ATOMS: atom_id res chain seq x y z
N MET A 1 -39.54 21.80 -35.49
CA MET A 1 -38.16 21.54 -34.98
C MET A 1 -38.21 20.68 -33.73
N LYS A 2 -38.15 19.35 -33.85
CA LYS A 2 -38.07 18.42 -32.70
C LYS A 2 -37.40 17.10 -33.15
N VAL A 3 -36.10 17.09 -33.41
CA VAL A 3 -35.40 15.81 -33.71
C VAL A 3 -33.94 15.74 -33.19
N ILE A 4 -33.48 16.65 -32.34
CA ILE A 4 -32.06 16.64 -31.88
C ILE A 4 -31.90 16.04 -30.46
N SER A 5 -32.98 15.66 -29.78
CA SER A 5 -32.90 15.28 -28.36
C SER A 5 -32.54 13.81 -28.07
N LYS A 6 -32.64 12.88 -29.04
CA LYS A 6 -32.44 11.45 -28.75
C LYS A 6 -31.02 10.93 -29.02
N TYR A 7 -30.24 11.61 -29.87
CA TYR A 7 -28.90 11.14 -30.24
C TYR A 7 -27.79 11.65 -29.31
N VAL A 8 -27.99 12.78 -28.63
CA VAL A 8 -27.00 13.32 -27.68
C VAL A 8 -26.95 12.51 -26.40
N LEU A 9 -28.09 11.98 -25.93
CA LEU A 9 -28.15 11.16 -24.71
C LEU A 9 -27.52 9.77 -24.91
N GLY A 10 -27.66 9.18 -26.11
CA GLY A 10 -27.05 7.89 -26.44
C GLY A 10 -25.53 7.94 -26.54
N PHE A 11 -24.98 9.04 -27.06
CA PHE A 11 -23.52 9.23 -27.12
C PHE A 11 -22.90 9.43 -25.74
N PHE A 12 -23.58 10.15 -24.83
CA PHE A 12 -23.10 10.32 -23.46
C PHE A 12 -23.12 9.02 -22.66
N LEU A 13 -24.11 8.15 -22.86
CA LEU A 13 -24.18 6.85 -22.19
C LEU A 13 -23.19 5.82 -22.75
N LEU A 14 -22.86 5.86 -24.05
CA LEU A 14 -21.81 4.99 -24.62
C LEU A 14 -20.39 5.45 -24.26
N SER A 15 -20.17 6.74 -23.98
CA SER A 15 -18.83 7.25 -23.66
C SER A 15 -18.41 6.97 -22.21
N ILE A 16 -19.35 6.66 -21.30
CA ILE A 16 -19.04 6.30 -19.90
C ILE A 16 -18.57 4.84 -19.81
N CYS A 17 -18.84 4.01 -20.83
CA CYS A 17 -18.48 2.58 -20.83
C CYS A 17 -17.05 2.26 -21.30
N PHE A 18 -16.24 3.25 -21.71
CA PHE A 18 -14.87 3.02 -22.22
C PHE A 18 -13.73 3.57 -21.35
N LEU A 19 -14.03 3.99 -20.11
CA LEU A 19 -13.01 4.24 -19.09
C LEU A 19 -12.97 3.13 -18.03
N ALA A 20 -13.32 1.89 -18.41
CA ALA A 20 -12.73 0.73 -17.78
C ALA A 20 -11.25 0.72 -18.21
N SER A 21 -10.46 1.62 -17.63
CA SER A 21 -9.01 1.56 -17.68
C SER A 21 -8.66 0.10 -17.38
N CYS A 22 -7.95 -0.56 -18.30
CA CYS A 22 -7.38 -1.89 -18.08
C CYS A 22 -6.41 -1.77 -16.89
N GLN A 23 -6.95 -1.83 -15.68
CA GLN A 23 -6.17 -1.88 -14.46
C GLN A 23 -5.64 -3.29 -14.35
N LYS A 24 -4.32 -3.42 -14.47
CA LYS A 24 -3.67 -4.71 -14.23
C LYS A 24 -3.62 -4.95 -12.73
N GLU A 25 -4.14 -6.09 -12.29
CA GLU A 25 -3.96 -6.53 -10.92
C GLU A 25 -2.48 -6.86 -10.66
N MET A 26 -1.94 -6.31 -9.59
CA MET A 26 -0.62 -6.59 -9.05
C MET A 26 -0.75 -7.39 -7.75
N ASP A 27 0.21 -8.26 -7.48
CA ASP A 27 0.28 -9.01 -6.21
C ASP A 27 0.45 -8.07 -5.01
N GLU A 28 -0.29 -8.32 -3.92
CA GLU A 28 -0.23 -7.57 -2.66
C GLU A 28 1.16 -7.66 -1.98
N PRO A 29 1.74 -6.52 -1.55
CA PRO A 29 2.90 -6.51 -0.67
C PRO A 29 2.57 -7.08 0.71
N ILE A 30 3.23 -8.17 1.08
CA ILE A 30 3.13 -8.74 2.43
C ILE A 30 4.02 -7.92 3.38
N VAL A 31 3.43 -7.35 4.43
CA VAL A 31 4.17 -6.67 5.50
C VAL A 31 4.56 -7.69 6.55
N ASN A 32 5.85 -7.79 6.86
CA ASN A 32 6.39 -8.63 7.93
C ASN A 32 6.93 -7.77 9.07
N ILE A 33 6.33 -7.91 10.24
CA ILE A 33 6.83 -7.31 11.47
C ILE A 33 7.60 -8.39 12.24
N GLU A 34 8.85 -8.08 12.60
CA GLU A 34 9.77 -9.02 13.25
C GLU A 34 10.31 -8.42 14.58
N ASP A 35 10.46 -9.25 15.61
CA ASP A 35 10.99 -8.83 16.91
C ASP A 35 12.53 -8.80 16.94
N THR A 36 13.13 -7.64 17.21
CA THR A 36 14.58 -7.44 17.11
C THR A 36 15.40 -8.10 18.22
N LEU A 37 14.78 -8.53 19.32
CA LEU A 37 15.45 -9.19 20.43
C LEU A 37 15.56 -10.70 20.24
N THR A 38 14.82 -11.27 19.29
CA THR A 38 14.99 -12.67 18.92
C THR A 38 16.16 -12.78 17.94
N GLU A 39 17.03 -13.79 18.11
CA GLU A 39 18.12 -14.04 17.14
C GLU A 39 17.57 -14.00 15.71
N LYS A 40 18.31 -13.38 14.77
CA LYS A 40 17.83 -13.12 13.40
C LYS A 40 17.26 -14.34 12.68
N ASP A 41 17.69 -15.54 13.07
CA ASP A 41 17.30 -16.82 12.47
C ASP A 41 16.05 -17.45 13.13
N ASN A 42 15.56 -16.88 14.26
CA ASN A 42 14.42 -17.37 15.06
C ASN A 42 13.26 -16.34 15.17
N LEU A 43 13.27 -15.30 14.33
CA LEU A 43 12.31 -14.20 14.40
C LEU A 43 10.87 -14.70 14.24
N LYS A 44 10.04 -14.48 15.27
CA LYS A 44 8.59 -14.60 15.15
C LYS A 44 8.11 -13.47 14.23
N SER A 45 7.63 -13.82 13.04
CA SER A 45 7.13 -12.85 12.07
C SER A 45 5.60 -12.80 12.08
N ILE A 46 5.07 -11.59 11.94
CA ILE A 46 3.64 -11.37 11.69
C ILE A 46 3.52 -10.90 10.25
N GLN A 47 2.84 -11.72 9.45
CA GLN A 47 2.52 -11.45 8.06
C GLN A 47 1.15 -10.77 7.97
N LEU A 48 1.14 -9.54 7.48
CA LEU A 48 -0.06 -8.78 7.17
C LEU A 48 -0.34 -8.91 5.66
N GLN A 49 -1.49 -9.52 5.35
CA GLN A 49 -1.95 -9.85 4.00
C GLN A 49 -3.47 -10.09 4.00
N GLU A 50 -4.14 -9.77 2.91
CA GLU A 50 -5.60 -9.72 2.83
C GLU A 50 -6.23 -11.10 3.08
N ILE A 51 -5.59 -12.17 2.58
CA ILE A 51 -6.01 -13.56 2.81
C ILE A 51 -6.01 -13.95 4.30
N LYS A 52 -5.23 -13.27 5.15
CA LYS A 52 -5.22 -13.47 6.61
C LYS A 52 -6.28 -12.63 7.33
N LYS A 53 -6.98 -11.76 6.57
CA LYS A 53 -7.98 -10.78 7.04
C LYS A 53 -7.40 -9.81 8.05
N ASN A 54 -6.17 -9.36 7.86
CA ASN A 54 -5.50 -8.39 8.72
C ASN A 54 -5.01 -7.14 7.96
N THR A 55 -5.24 -7.07 6.65
CA THR A 55 -5.03 -5.89 5.80
C THR A 55 -6.22 -5.70 4.86
N ILE A 56 -6.38 -4.48 4.37
CA ILE A 56 -7.14 -4.14 3.15
C ILE A 56 -6.11 -3.71 2.10
N PHE A 57 -6.21 -4.20 0.88
CA PHE A 57 -5.32 -3.85 -0.21
C PHE A 57 -6.10 -3.26 -1.40
N GLU A 58 -5.76 -2.04 -1.79
CA GLU A 58 -6.34 -1.33 -2.93
C GLU A 58 -5.23 -0.96 -3.91
N GLN A 59 -5.49 -1.01 -5.22
CA GLN A 59 -4.46 -0.74 -6.22
C GLN A 59 -4.97 -0.04 -7.47
N VAL A 60 -4.11 0.76 -8.06
CA VAL A 60 -4.32 1.44 -9.35
C VAL A 60 -3.03 1.35 -10.17
N PHE A 61 -3.04 0.55 -11.23
CA PHE A 61 -1.92 0.39 -12.16
C PHE A 61 -2.35 0.65 -13.61
N PHE A 62 -1.49 1.33 -14.35
CA PHE A 62 -1.64 1.51 -15.80
C PHE A 62 -0.79 0.48 -16.56
N GLU A 63 -1.28 0.01 -17.73
CA GLU A 63 -0.74 -1.15 -18.45
C GLU A 63 0.75 -1.05 -18.82
N ASN A 64 1.32 0.16 -18.96
CA ASN A 64 2.69 0.37 -19.44
C ASN A 64 3.43 1.48 -18.68
N GLU A 65 4.64 1.17 -18.22
CA GLU A 65 5.56 2.16 -17.63
C GLU A 65 5.94 3.30 -18.58
N ASN A 66 5.79 3.07 -19.88
CA ASN A 66 6.05 4.01 -20.98
C ASN A 66 4.75 4.40 -21.71
N GLY A 67 3.58 4.13 -21.12
CA GLY A 67 2.29 4.52 -21.70
C GLY A 67 2.09 6.04 -21.68
N GLU A 68 1.00 6.51 -22.29
CA GLU A 68 0.63 7.92 -22.23
C GLU A 68 -0.14 8.27 -20.93
N ASP A 69 -0.73 7.25 -20.29
CA ASP A 69 -1.53 7.38 -19.07
C ASP A 69 -0.69 7.14 -17.81
N PHE A 70 -0.64 8.14 -16.94
CA PHE A 70 0.08 8.11 -15.67
C PHE A 70 -0.85 8.50 -14.53
N PHE A 71 -0.63 7.91 -13.36
CA PHE A 71 -1.35 8.27 -12.14
C PHE A 71 -1.06 9.72 -11.77
N GLN A 72 -2.10 10.57 -11.82
CA GLN A 72 -2.04 11.99 -11.47
C GLN A 72 -2.45 12.27 -10.01
N GLY A 73 -2.73 11.23 -9.23
CA GLY A 73 -3.11 11.38 -7.83
C GLY A 73 -1.92 11.71 -6.93
N GLN A 74 -2.13 11.63 -5.62
CA GLN A 74 -1.14 12.04 -4.62
C GLN A 74 0.06 11.09 -4.57
N THR A 75 1.26 11.62 -4.82
CA THR A 75 2.54 10.87 -4.82
C THR A 75 3.56 11.40 -3.81
N ASP A 76 3.26 12.51 -3.13
CA ASP A 76 4.15 13.13 -2.15
C ASP A 76 3.68 12.98 -0.70
N ARG A 77 2.38 12.77 -0.49
CA ARG A 77 1.77 12.58 0.84
C ARG A 77 0.72 11.49 0.77
N ASN A 78 0.52 10.82 1.91
CA ASN A 78 -0.55 9.86 2.10
C ASN A 78 -1.63 10.53 2.96
N ASP A 79 -2.61 11.19 2.34
CA ASP A 79 -3.66 11.93 3.05
C ASP A 79 -5.00 11.18 3.04
N ILE A 80 -4.97 9.86 2.85
CA ILE A 80 -6.16 9.00 2.92
C ILE A 80 -6.66 8.98 4.37
N GLY A 81 -7.97 9.18 4.56
CA GLY A 81 -8.63 8.92 5.85
C GLY A 81 -8.61 7.43 6.14
N ILE A 82 -7.75 7.01 7.07
CA ILE A 82 -7.51 5.59 7.35
C ILE A 82 -8.70 5.00 8.12
N GLU A 83 -9.21 5.75 9.10
CA GLU A 83 -10.37 5.33 9.90
C GLU A 83 -11.57 4.95 9.02
N ASP A 84 -11.95 5.80 8.07
CA ASP A 84 -13.07 5.53 7.16
C ASP A 84 -12.90 4.23 6.36
N LYS A 85 -11.66 3.86 6.02
CA LYS A 85 -11.35 2.62 5.31
C LYS A 85 -11.42 1.38 6.21
N LEU A 86 -11.20 1.54 7.51
CA LEU A 86 -11.10 0.43 8.47
C LEU A 86 -12.38 0.22 9.28
N LEU A 87 -13.29 1.21 9.36
CA LEU A 87 -14.45 1.21 10.26
C LEU A 87 -15.44 0.07 10.02
N ASP A 88 -15.59 -0.40 8.78
CA ASP A 88 -16.58 -1.42 8.40
C ASP A 88 -15.99 -2.84 8.27
N GLU A 89 -14.66 -2.99 8.44
CA GLU A 89 -13.98 -4.25 8.18
C GLU A 89 -13.64 -5.01 9.47
N ASN A 90 -14.06 -6.27 9.55
CA ASN A 90 -13.71 -7.18 10.65
C ASN A 90 -12.26 -7.69 10.51
N LEU A 91 -11.29 -6.77 10.54
CA LEU A 91 -9.87 -7.08 10.43
C LEU A 91 -9.33 -7.62 11.75
N LYS A 92 -8.48 -8.63 11.65
CA LYS A 92 -7.64 -9.09 12.75
C LYS A 92 -6.55 -8.07 13.00
N LEU A 93 -6.33 -7.76 14.28
CA LEU A 93 -5.25 -6.86 14.70
C LEU A 93 -3.89 -7.51 14.41
N GLY A 94 -3.03 -6.77 13.70
CA GLY A 94 -1.60 -7.04 13.69
C GLY A 94 -1.02 -6.72 15.07
N VAL A 95 -0.08 -7.55 15.53
CA VAL A 95 0.56 -7.35 16.82
C VAL A 95 1.95 -6.75 16.58
N ILE A 96 2.32 -5.69 17.31
CA ILE A 96 3.65 -5.09 17.22
C ILE A 96 4.42 -5.37 18.52
N PRO A 97 5.57 -6.08 18.45
CA PRO A 97 6.40 -6.30 19.63
C PRO A 97 7.07 -5.00 20.08
N GLU A 98 7.52 -4.92 21.33
CA GLU A 98 8.12 -3.71 21.91
C GLU A 98 9.42 -3.28 21.19
N ASN A 99 10.20 -4.27 20.78
CA ASN A 99 11.41 -4.10 19.98
C ASN A 99 11.14 -4.70 18.61
N TYR A 100 10.89 -3.86 17.61
CA TYR A 100 10.49 -4.33 16.28
C TYR A 100 11.36 -3.75 15.15
N TYR A 101 11.56 -4.56 14.11
CA TYR A 101 11.95 -4.13 12.77
C TYR A 101 10.79 -4.48 11.84
N VAL A 102 10.35 -3.52 11.03
CA VAL A 102 9.32 -3.75 10.02
C VAL A 102 10.01 -3.95 8.67
N PHE A 103 9.75 -5.09 8.05
CA PHE A 103 10.16 -5.36 6.69
C PHE A 103 8.93 -5.49 5.81
N LEU A 104 9.00 -4.96 4.61
CA LEU A 104 8.12 -5.40 3.53
C LEU A 104 8.76 -6.65 2.94
N THR A 105 8.11 -7.77 3.17
CA THR A 105 8.57 -9.07 2.73
C THR A 105 7.36 -9.75 2.11
N GLY A 106 6.98 -9.23 0.96
CA GLY A 106 6.02 -9.87 0.09
C GLY A 106 6.72 -10.16 -1.20
N VAL A 107 6.52 -11.36 -1.71
CA VAL A 107 6.76 -11.67 -3.12
C VAL A 107 5.95 -10.65 -3.91
N THR A 108 6.54 -9.52 -4.26
CA THR A 108 5.84 -8.47 -4.99
C THR A 108 6.67 -8.03 -6.15
N ASN A 109 6.36 -8.73 -7.24
CA ASN A 109 6.64 -8.37 -8.60
C ASN A 109 8.12 -8.33 -8.95
N LYS A 110 8.42 -8.47 -10.24
CA LYS A 110 9.74 -8.11 -10.77
C LYS A 110 10.10 -6.63 -10.50
N LYS A 111 9.19 -5.84 -9.91
CA LYS A 111 9.23 -4.37 -9.87
C LYS A 111 9.00 -3.86 -8.46
N LYS A 112 10.11 -3.49 -7.82
CA LYS A 112 10.19 -2.77 -6.56
C LYS A 112 9.49 -1.40 -6.67
N PRO A 113 8.65 -0.97 -5.70
CA PRO A 113 8.18 0.41 -5.65
C PRO A 113 9.35 1.37 -5.47
N THR A 114 9.27 2.57 -6.03
CA THR A 114 10.32 3.58 -5.87
C THR A 114 10.27 4.18 -4.46
N TYR A 115 9.07 4.49 -3.99
CA TYR A 115 8.84 5.10 -2.68
C TYR A 115 7.73 4.37 -1.91
N LEU A 116 7.81 4.48 -0.59
CA LEU A 116 6.72 4.20 0.33
C LEU A 116 6.35 5.50 1.06
N LEU A 117 5.06 5.82 1.08
CA LEU A 117 4.50 6.82 1.98
C LEU A 117 3.77 6.13 3.13
N GLY A 118 4.30 6.28 4.34
CA GLY A 118 3.69 5.75 5.55
C GLY A 118 2.85 6.81 6.25
N ARG A 119 1.74 6.37 6.85
CA ARG A 119 0.92 7.15 7.76
C ARG A 119 0.49 6.28 8.94
N ILE A 120 0.61 6.84 10.14
CA ILE A 120 0.11 6.27 11.39
C ILE A 120 -0.88 7.27 11.99
N GLU A 121 -2.10 6.82 12.24
CA GLU A 121 -3.11 7.55 13.01
C GLU A 121 -3.25 6.88 14.38
N GLN A 122 -3.01 7.66 15.44
CA GLN A 122 -3.10 7.19 16.82
C GLN A 122 -4.48 7.52 17.40
N THR A 123 -4.88 6.77 18.44
CA THR A 123 -6.16 6.95 19.12
C THR A 123 -6.32 8.31 19.83
N ASP A 124 -5.22 9.03 20.07
CA ASP A 124 -5.22 10.39 20.63
C ASP A 124 -5.34 11.48 19.53
N GLY A 125 -5.52 11.09 18.27
CA GLY A 125 -5.63 11.98 17.12
C GLY A 125 -4.27 12.44 16.55
N LYS A 126 -3.13 12.02 17.14
CA LYS A 126 -1.82 12.32 16.56
C LYS A 126 -1.62 11.55 15.25
N VAL A 127 -1.09 12.24 14.25
CA VAL A 127 -0.74 11.68 12.94
C VAL A 127 0.76 11.76 12.72
N ILE A 128 1.37 10.65 12.33
CA ILE A 128 2.76 10.58 11.89
C ILE A 128 2.77 10.19 10.41
N GLN A 129 3.44 10.96 9.57
CA GLN A 129 3.62 10.65 8.15
C GLN A 129 5.10 10.65 7.80
N TRP A 130 5.51 9.76 6.90
CA TRP A 130 6.88 9.73 6.38
C TRP A 130 6.91 9.25 4.94
N LYS A 131 7.97 9.65 4.24
CA LYS A 131 8.32 9.20 2.88
C LYS A 131 9.69 8.57 2.94
N GLN A 132 9.81 7.37 2.40
CA GLN A 132 11.10 6.69 2.29
C GLN A 132 11.30 6.12 0.88
N GLU A 133 12.56 6.09 0.44
CA GLU A 133 12.95 5.32 -0.73
C GLU A 133 13.01 3.83 -0.36
N VAL A 134 12.39 2.98 -1.18
CA VAL A 134 12.36 1.55 -0.92
C VAL A 134 13.68 0.93 -1.41
N LYS A 135 14.49 0.41 -0.48
CA LYS A 135 15.80 -0.20 -0.79
C LYS A 135 15.72 -1.72 -0.67
N SER A 136 16.32 -2.41 -1.63
CA SER A 136 16.39 -3.88 -1.60
C SER A 136 17.44 -4.33 -0.59
N VAL A 137 17.08 -5.32 0.22
CA VAL A 137 17.95 -5.96 1.19
C VAL A 137 18.04 -7.44 0.83
N LYS A 138 19.25 -8.02 0.92
CA LYS A 138 19.45 -9.48 0.83
C LYS A 138 19.65 -10.02 2.24
N ARG A 139 18.78 -10.93 2.68
CA ARG A 139 18.96 -11.68 3.93
C ARG A 139 19.38 -13.11 3.62
N LYS A 140 20.05 -13.75 4.57
CA LYS A 140 20.42 -15.17 4.46
C LYS A 140 19.14 -16.01 4.41
N GLY A 141 19.08 -17.00 3.53
CA GLY A 141 17.94 -17.92 3.42
C GLY A 141 16.75 -17.39 2.61
N THR A 142 16.89 -16.23 1.96
CA THR A 142 15.82 -15.61 1.15
C THR A 142 16.23 -15.48 -0.31
N ASP A 143 17.00 -16.47 -0.79
CA ASP A 143 17.37 -16.58 -2.20
C ASP A 143 16.06 -16.70 -3.00
N ASN A 144 15.80 -15.70 -3.85
CA ASN A 144 14.59 -15.55 -4.68
C ASN A 144 13.40 -14.77 -4.08
N VAL A 145 13.52 -14.19 -2.89
CA VAL A 145 12.49 -13.29 -2.35
C VAL A 145 13.05 -11.86 -2.29
N TYR A 146 12.37 -10.93 -2.96
CA TYR A 146 12.69 -9.51 -2.78
C TYR A 146 12.23 -9.06 -1.40
N GLN A 147 13.14 -8.42 -0.68
CA GLN A 147 12.87 -7.87 0.63
C GLN A 147 13.25 -6.41 0.65
N TYR A 148 12.42 -5.62 1.30
CA TYR A 148 12.63 -4.20 1.44
C TYR A 148 12.48 -3.81 2.91
N GLU A 149 13.46 -3.08 3.42
CA GLU A 149 13.40 -2.56 4.77
C GLU A 149 12.48 -1.34 4.81
N VAL A 150 11.67 -1.25 5.88
CA VAL A 150 10.82 -0.10 6.12
C VAL A 150 11.15 0.49 7.47
N GLU A 151 11.57 1.75 7.44
CA GLU A 151 11.63 2.55 8.65
C GLU A 151 10.20 2.78 9.13
N PHE A 152 9.87 2.26 10.31
CA PHE A 152 8.55 2.40 10.91
C PHE A 152 8.65 3.21 12.20
N PRO A 153 8.18 4.47 12.21
CA PRO A 153 8.26 5.34 13.38
C PRO A 153 7.61 4.72 14.62
N LYS A 154 8.22 4.95 15.78
CA LYS A 154 7.59 4.60 17.06
C LYS A 154 6.35 5.47 17.28
N PHE A 155 5.31 4.87 17.84
CA PHE A 155 4.10 5.55 18.28
C PHE A 155 3.86 5.27 19.77
N GLU A 156 3.08 6.12 20.44
CA GLU A 156 2.89 6.07 21.90
C GLU A 156 1.67 5.22 22.28
N GLY A 157 0.57 5.31 21.52
CA GLY A 157 -0.69 4.61 21.81
C GLY A 157 -0.59 3.08 21.89
N GLU A 158 -1.59 2.45 22.52
CA GLU A 158 -1.71 0.97 22.56
C GLU A 158 -2.08 0.39 21.20
N LYS A 159 -2.82 1.16 20.40
CA LYS A 159 -3.26 0.83 19.05
C LYS A 159 -2.96 1.98 18.10
N ALA A 160 -2.73 1.64 16.84
CA ALA A 160 -2.66 2.62 15.77
C ALA A 160 -3.22 2.06 14.46
N HIS A 161 -3.84 2.94 13.69
CA HIS A 161 -4.22 2.67 12.30
C HIS A 161 -3.08 3.05 11.39
N VAL A 162 -2.76 2.18 10.44
CA VAL A 162 -1.60 2.33 9.57
C VAL A 162 -2.03 2.25 8.12
N SER A 163 -1.46 3.12 7.31
CA SER A 163 -1.58 3.08 5.85
C SER A 163 -0.21 3.17 5.20
N PHE A 164 0.03 2.26 4.27
CA PHE A 164 1.18 2.21 3.40
C PHE A 164 0.74 2.46 1.96
N ARG A 165 1.26 3.53 1.37
CA ARG A 165 1.11 3.83 -0.06
C ARG A 165 2.41 3.53 -0.79
N TYR A 166 2.39 2.51 -1.62
CA TYR A 166 3.47 2.11 -2.51
C TYR A 166 3.38 2.89 -3.81
N ILE A 167 4.49 3.46 -4.28
CA ILE A 167 4.51 4.30 -5.48
C ILE A 167 5.56 3.78 -6.45
N TRP A 168 5.13 3.52 -7.68
CA TRP A 168 6.01 3.15 -8.77
C TRP A 168 6.19 4.33 -9.73
N ILE A 169 7.45 4.70 -9.94
CA ILE A 169 7.86 5.81 -10.81
C ILE A 169 8.82 5.30 -11.88
N ASN A 170 8.60 5.72 -13.12
CA ASN A 170 9.47 5.37 -14.25
C ASN A 170 10.73 6.26 -14.31
N LYS A 171 11.58 6.06 -15.33
CA LYS A 171 12.81 6.83 -15.52
C LYS A 171 12.59 8.31 -15.85
N GLU A 172 11.40 8.68 -16.31
CA GLU A 172 11.00 10.06 -16.62
C GLU A 172 10.34 10.75 -15.41
N ASN A 173 10.43 10.14 -14.22
CA ASN A 173 9.80 10.62 -12.99
C ASN A 173 8.26 10.66 -13.04
N LYS A 174 7.64 9.82 -13.88
CA LYS A 174 6.18 9.71 -13.98
C LYS A 174 5.67 8.51 -13.19
N CYS A 175 4.59 8.72 -12.44
CA CYS A 175 3.97 7.68 -11.61
C CYS A 175 3.03 6.82 -12.46
N TYR A 176 3.30 5.50 -12.56
CA TYR A 176 2.50 4.58 -13.37
C TYR A 176 1.72 3.57 -12.53
N GLY A 177 1.92 3.58 -11.20
CA GLY A 177 1.26 2.66 -10.30
C GLY A 177 1.29 3.14 -8.87
N VAL A 178 0.17 2.94 -8.18
CA VAL A 178 0.02 3.15 -6.75
C VAL A 178 -0.74 1.99 -6.15
N ALA A 179 -0.34 1.56 -4.96
CA ALA A 179 -1.09 0.60 -4.17
C ALA A 179 -1.15 1.07 -2.72
N ASP A 180 -2.31 0.91 -2.10
CA ASP A 180 -2.57 1.31 -0.73
C ASP A 180 -2.86 0.04 0.10
N GLN A 181 -2.26 -0.04 1.27
CA GLN A 181 -2.47 -1.13 2.20
C GLN A 181 -2.78 -0.56 3.58
N PHE A 182 -3.88 -1.00 4.16
CA PHE A 182 -4.40 -0.51 5.44
C PHE A 182 -4.45 -1.64 6.46
N PHE A 183 -4.03 -1.38 7.69
CA PHE A 183 -4.06 -2.36 8.76
C PHE A 183 -4.05 -1.70 10.15
N ILE A 184 -4.43 -2.48 11.16
CA ILE A 184 -4.45 -2.04 12.55
C ILE A 184 -3.33 -2.75 13.30
N LEU A 185 -2.48 -1.98 14.00
CA LEU A 185 -1.47 -2.53 14.90
C LEU A 185 -1.88 -2.33 16.36
N LYS A 186 -1.62 -3.33 17.19
CA LYS A 186 -1.74 -3.27 18.64
C LYS A 186 -0.41 -3.69 19.29
N LYS A 187 0.07 -2.91 20.26
CA LYS A 187 1.23 -3.29 21.08
C LYS A 187 0.91 -4.52 21.94
N ILE A 188 1.93 -5.33 22.22
CA ILE A 188 1.87 -6.41 23.21
C ILE A 188 1.94 -5.82 24.62
#